data_AF-A0A6L8KY41-F1
#
_entry.id   AF-A0A6L8KY41-F1
#
_cell.length_a   1.000
_cell.length_b   1.000
_cell.length_c   1.000
_cell.angle_alpha   90.00
_cell.angle_beta   90.00
_cell.angle_gamma   90.00
#
_symmetry.space_group_name_H-M   'P 1'
#
loop_
_entity.id
_entity.type
_entity.pdbx_description
1 polymer ?
#
loop_
_entity_poly.entity_id
_entity_poly.type
_entity_poly.pdbx_seq_one_letter_code
_entity_poly.pdbx_strand_id
1 'polypeptide(L)' 'MKVLKIIQTLRIAFINWELRRLEAHRRRTVAEFMLAVDDGRRAAQDLYFQRGHYIANRRAELESKLRELKKELKA' A
#
# COMPACT_ATOMS: atom_id res chain seq x y z
N MET A 1 12.31 25.63 12.38
CA MET A 1 11.98 24.36 13.08
C MET A 1 10.49 23.99 13.05
N LYS A 2 9.53 24.85 13.45
CA LYS A 2 8.09 24.48 13.49
C LYS A 2 7.51 24.04 12.13
N VAL A 3 7.84 24.75 11.05
CA VAL A 3 7.33 24.45 9.69
C VAL A 3 7.78 23.07 9.19
N LEU A 4 9.04 22.70 9.41
CA LEU A 4 9.58 21.40 9.00
C LEU A 4 8.85 20.22 9.67
N LYS A 5 8.57 20.35 10.98
CA LYS A 5 7.82 19.34 11.74
C LYS A 5 6.37 19.19 11.25
N ILE A 6 5.73 20.30 10.84
CA ILE A 6 4.39 20.27 10.25
C ILE A 6 4.41 19.51 8.92
N ILE A 7 5.37 19.82 8.04
CA ILE A 7 5.52 19.15 6.75
C ILE A 7 5.74 17.64 6.93
N GLN A 8 6.63 17.24 7.84
CA GLN A 8 6.87 15.81 8.13
C GLN A 8 5.62 15.11 8.69
N THR A 9 4.86 15.78 9.57
CA THR A 9 3.60 15.24 10.09
C THR A 9 2.57 15.01 8.98
N LEU A 10 2.44 15.95 8.04
CA LEU A 10 1.55 15.82 6.88
C LEU A 10 1.99 14.67 5.95
N ARG A 11 3.30 14.52 5.70
CA ARG A 11 3.84 13.40 4.90
C ARG A 11 3.54 12.04 5.56
N ILE A 12 3.71 11.94 6.88
CA ILE A 12 3.35 10.74 7.65
C ILE A 12 1.85 10.44 7.54
N ALA A 13 0.99 11.46 7.69
CA ALA A 13 -0.46 11.31 7.56
C ALA A 13 -0.85 10.81 6.16
N PHE A 14 -0.24 11.37 5.11
CA PHE A 14 -0.43 10.94 3.73
C PHE A 14 -0.04 9.47 3.52
N ILE A 15 1.14 9.05 3.99
CA ILE A 15 1.57 7.65 3.85
C ILE A 15 0.62 6.70 4.58
N ASN A 16 0.17 7.04 5.80
CA ASN A 16 -0.82 6.23 6.52
C ASN A 16 -2.17 6.15 5.78
N TRP A 17 -2.58 7.21 5.07
CA TRP A 17 -3.75 7.17 4.22
C TRP A 17 -3.54 6.26 3.01
N GLU A 18 -2.39 6.34 2.33
CA GLU A 18 -2.05 5.49 1.18
C GLU A 18 -1.97 4.00 1.58
N LEU A 19 -1.40 3.69 2.74
CA LEU A 19 -1.37 2.32 3.28
C LEU A 19 -2.79 1.76 3.53
N ARG A 20 -3.70 2.57 4.09
CA ARG A 20 -5.11 2.18 4.26
C ARG A 20 -5.80 1.96 2.91
N ARG A 21 -5.53 2.83 1.94
CA ARG A 21 -6.05 2.70 0.57
C ARG A 21 -5.55 1.42 -0.11
N LEU A 22 -4.26 1.09 0.03
CA LEU A 22 -3.68 -0.14 -0.51
C LEU A 22 -4.27 -1.39 0.12
N GLU A 23 -4.53 -1.38 1.43
CA GLU A 23 -5.18 -2.51 2.10
C GLU A 23 -6.61 -2.74 1.56
N ALA A 24 -7.37 -1.67 1.32
CA ALA A 24 -8.68 -1.77 0.68
C ALA A 24 -8.56 -2.33 -0.75
N HIS A 25 -7.55 -1.89 -1.52
CA HIS A 25 -7.30 -2.40 -2.86
C HIS A 25 -6.88 -3.87 -2.83
N ARG A 26 -6.04 -4.28 -1.89
CA ARG A 26 -5.62 -5.68 -1.68
C ARG A 26 -6.82 -6.59 -1.46
N ARG A 27 -7.76 -6.20 -0.59
CA ARG A 27 -8.97 -6.98 -0.32
C ARG A 27 -9.82 -7.17 -1.57
N ARG A 28 -9.98 -6.12 -2.40
CA ARG A 28 -10.68 -6.22 -3.69
C ARG A 28 -9.95 -7.16 -4.65
N THR A 29 -8.64 -7.00 -4.81
CA THR A 29 -7.84 -7.87 -5.69
C THR A 29 -7.95 -9.34 -5.29
N VAL A 30 -7.96 -9.65 -3.98
CA VAL A 30 -8.16 -11.03 -3.50
C VAL A 30 -9.56 -11.55 -3.83
N ALA A 31 -10.60 -10.75 -3.63
CA ALA A 31 -11.96 -11.14 -3.99
C ALA A 31 -12.12 -11.37 -5.51
N GLU A 32 -11.56 -10.48 -6.32
CA GLU A 32 -11.55 -10.61 -7.78
C GLU A 32 -10.76 -11.86 -8.25
N PHE A 33 -9.63 -12.16 -7.60
CA PHE A 33 -8.87 -13.38 -7.84
C PHE A 33 -9.69 -14.63 -7.52
N MET A 34 -10.36 -14.68 -6.36
CA MET A 34 -11.20 -15.82 -5.97
C MET A 34 -12.34 -16.05 -6.98
N LEU A 35 -13.03 -14.98 -7.41
CA LEU A 35 -14.06 -15.09 -8.46
C LEU A 35 -13.48 -15.61 -9.78
N ALA A 36 -12.27 -15.21 -10.16
CA ALA A 36 -11.60 -15.73 -11.35
C ALA A 36 -11.15 -17.19 -11.21
N VAL A 37 -10.87 -17.66 -9.99
CA VAL A 37 -10.63 -19.08 -9.69
C VAL A 37 -11.92 -19.87 -9.87
N ASP A 38 -13.01 -19.41 -9.26
CA ASP A 38 -14.32 -20.07 -9.34
C ASP A 38 -14.82 -20.15 -10.79
N ASP A 39 -14.62 -19.08 -11.58
CA ASP A 39 -15.00 -19.02 -13.00
C ASP A 39 -14.00 -19.71 -13.95
N GLY A 40 -12.89 -20.26 -13.45
CA GLY A 40 -11.85 -20.91 -14.27
C GLY A 40 -11.07 -19.97 -15.21
N ARG A 41 -11.15 -18.65 -15.02
CA ARG A 41 -10.53 -17.63 -15.87
C ARG A 41 -9.03 -17.45 -15.58
N ARG A 42 -8.18 -18.33 -16.11
CA ARG A 42 -6.72 -18.31 -15.88
C ARG A 42 -6.05 -16.96 -16.18
N ALA A 43 -6.36 -16.33 -17.31
CA ALA A 43 -5.77 -15.02 -17.65
C ALA A 43 -6.10 -13.93 -16.61
N ALA A 44 -7.30 -13.96 -16.03
CA ALA A 44 -7.68 -13.03 -14.97
C ALA A 44 -6.96 -13.37 -13.65
N GLN A 45 -6.80 -14.65 -13.33
CA GLN A 45 -6.03 -15.09 -12.16
C GLN A 45 -4.60 -14.54 -12.20
N ASP A 46 -3.90 -14.67 -13.34
CA ASP A 46 -2.54 -14.16 -13.51
C ASP A 46 -2.45 -12.64 -13.32
N LEU A 47 -3.41 -11.89 -13.88
CA LEU A 47 -3.48 -10.43 -13.72
C LEU A 47 -3.67 -10.02 -12.26
N TYR A 48 -4.57 -10.67 -11.52
CA TYR A 48 -4.80 -10.36 -10.11
C TYR A 48 -3.63 -10.80 -9.23
N PHE A 49 -2.96 -11.91 -9.58
CA PHE A 49 -1.76 -12.36 -8.90
C PHE A 49 -0.61 -11.35 -9.05
N GLN A 50 -0.33 -10.89 -10.27
CA GLN A 50 0.64 -9.82 -10.53
C GLN A 50 0.28 -8.52 -9.81
N ARG A 51 -1.01 -8.15 -9.82
CA ARG A 51 -1.50 -6.98 -9.06
C ARG A 51 -1.26 -7.16 -7.56
N GLY A 52 -1.42 -8.36 -7.02
CA GLY A 52 -1.10 -8.70 -5.63
C GLY A 52 0.37 -8.42 -5.28
N HIS A 53 1.30 -8.85 -6.14
CA HIS A 53 2.73 -8.56 -5.99
C HIS A 53 3.02 -7.06 -6.01
N TYR A 54 2.43 -6.33 -6.95
CA TYR A 54 2.58 -4.87 -7.01
C TYR A 54 2.12 -4.20 -5.71
N ILE A 55 0.96 -4.59 -5.17
CA ILE A 55 0.42 -4.06 -3.90
C ILE A 55 1.38 -4.36 -2.74
N ALA A 56 1.91 -5.58 -2.67
CA ALA A 56 2.84 -5.98 -1.62
C ALA A 56 4.14 -5.15 -1.65
N ASN A 57 4.73 -5.00 -2.85
CA ASN A 57 5.93 -4.19 -3.03
C ASN A 57 5.70 -2.72 -2.66
N ARG A 58 4.60 -2.14 -3.15
CA ARG A 58 4.26 -0.74 -2.85
C ARG A 58 4.02 -0.51 -1.36
N ARG A 59 3.38 -1.46 -0.68
CA ARG A 59 3.20 -1.42 0.77
C ARG A 59 4.53 -1.41 1.50
N ALA A 60 5.47 -2.28 1.12
CA ALA A 60 6.79 -2.34 1.72
C ALA A 60 7.59 -1.03 1.53
N GLU A 61 7.52 -0.41 0.34
CA GLU A 61 8.12 0.91 0.09
C GLU A 61 7.57 1.99 1.02
N LEU A 62 6.24 2.06 1.16
CA LEU A 62 5.58 3.05 2.01
C LEU A 62 5.88 2.82 3.48
N GLU A 63 5.91 1.58 3.94
CA GLU A 63 6.31 1.24 5.31
C GLU A 63 7.76 1.63 5.58
N SER A 64 8.67 1.48 4.61
CA SER A 64 10.05 1.95 4.75
C SER A 64 10.14 3.46 4.87
N LYS A 65 9.48 4.20 3.95
CA LYS A 65 9.41 5.67 4.00
C LYS A 65 8.80 6.18 5.30
N LEU A 66 7.78 5.50 5.81
CA LEU A 66 7.15 5.83 7.08
C LEU A 66 8.12 5.68 8.25
N ARG A 67 8.95 4.62 8.26
CA ARG A 67 9.98 4.41 9.28
C ARG A 67 11.04 5.52 9.23
N GLU A 68 11.50 5.90 8.05
CA GLU A 68 12.47 6.99 7.85
C GLU A 68 11.93 8.32 8.36
N LEU A 69 10.73 8.73 7.93
CA LEU A 69 10.12 9.99 8.36
C LEU A 69 9.87 10.03 9.88
N LYS A 70 9.52 8.90 10.50
CA LYS A 70 9.37 8.80 11.96
C LYS A 70 10.71 8.93 12.70
N LYS A 71 11.82 8.49 12.11
CA LYS A 71 13.17 8.70 12.68
C LYS A 71 13.55 10.18 12.59
N GLU A 72 13.35 10.80 11.42
CA GLU A 72 13.65 12.23 11.22
C GLU A 72 12.85 13.14 12.14
N LEU A 73 11.60 12.79 12.48
CA LEU A 73 10.74 13.61 13.34
C LEU A 73 11.11 13.48 14.84
N LYS A 74 11.80 12.40 15.21
CA LYS A 74 12.29 12.15 16.58
C LYS A 74 13.69 12.71 16.81
N ALA A 75 14.49 12.85 15.74
CA ALA A 75 15.77 13.55 15.74
C ALA A 75 15.58 15.06 15.93
#